data_AF-A0A328UHV7-F1
#
_entry.id   AF-A0A328UHV7-F1
#
_cell.length_a   1.000
_cell.length_b   1.000
_cell.length_c   1.000
_cell.angle_alpha   90.00
_cell.angle_beta   90.00
_cell.angle_gamma   90.00
#
_symmetry.space_group_name_H-M   'P 1'
#
loop_
_entity.id
_entity.type
_entity.pdbx_description
1 polymer ?
#
loop_
_entity_poly.entity_id
_entity_poly.type
_entity_poly.pdbx_seq_one_letter_code
_entity_poly.pdbx_strand_id
1 'polypeptide(L)' 'MQYEHLHALLENSRSSRAYFLSLPVPAQLELHGQNSFIHSAEELRRRAELLERHHRQLRIGGYEK' A
#
# COMPACT_ATOMS: atom_id res chain seq x y z
N MET A 1 2.43 -17.34 3.13
CA MET A 1 2.60 -17.42 1.66
C MET A 1 3.26 -16.15 1.21
N GLN A 2 4.38 -16.25 0.49
CA GLN A 2 5.04 -15.10 -0.10
C GLN A 2 4.87 -15.18 -1.62
N TYR A 3 4.59 -14.03 -2.22
CA TYR A 3 4.40 -13.81 -3.65
C TYR A 3 5.58 -13.01 -4.17
N GLU A 4 5.89 -13.18 -5.45
CA GLU A 4 7.06 -12.56 -6.05
C GLU A 4 6.97 -11.03 -6.08
N HIS A 5 5.76 -10.48 -6.13
CA HIS A 5 5.51 -9.04 -6.14
C HIS A 5 4.04 -8.73 -5.82
N LEU A 6 3.72 -7.44 -5.61
CA LEU A 6 2.38 -6.98 -5.25
C LEU A 6 1.32 -7.46 -6.24
N HIS A 7 1.58 -7.39 -7.54
CA HIS A 7 0.63 -7.85 -8.57
C HIS A 7 0.25 -9.32 -8.39
N ALA A 8 1.24 -10.22 -8.27
CA ALA A 8 0.99 -11.64 -8.02
C ALA A 8 0.19 -11.90 -6.74
N LEU A 9 0.42 -11.10 -5.68
CA LEU A 9 -0.38 -11.12 -4.45
C LEU A 9 -1.83 -10.69 -4.71
N LEU A 10 -2.06 -9.62 -5.47
CA LEU A 10 -3.39 -9.10 -5.77
C LEU A 10 -4.19 -10.06 -6.67
N GLU A 11 -3.53 -10.77 -7.58
CA GLU A 11 -4.15 -11.76 -8.44
C GLU A 11 -4.56 -13.03 -7.68
N ASN A 12 -3.68 -13.53 -6.81
CA ASN A 12 -3.94 -14.76 -6.04
C ASN A 12 -4.78 -14.53 -4.78
N SER A 13 -4.81 -13.30 -4.25
CA SER A 13 -5.47 -12.99 -2.97
C SER A 13 -6.56 -11.95 -3.15
N ARG A 14 -7.81 -12.44 -3.26
CA ARG A 14 -9.03 -11.60 -3.28
C ARG A 14 -9.10 -10.62 -2.11
N SER A 15 -8.77 -11.06 -0.89
CA SER A 15 -8.82 -10.21 0.30
C SER A 15 -7.76 -9.10 0.25
N SER A 16 -6.56 -9.39 -0.25
CA SER A 16 -5.50 -8.39 -0.41
C SER A 16 -5.88 -7.37 -1.48
N ARG A 17 -6.50 -7.81 -2.57
CA ARG A 17 -7.03 -6.94 -3.62
C ARG A 17 -8.17 -6.06 -3.13
N ALA A 18 -9.12 -6.61 -2.38
CA ALA A 18 -10.20 -5.82 -1.79
C ALA A 18 -9.66 -4.74 -0.84
N TYR A 19 -8.66 -5.09 -0.02
CA TYR A 19 -7.99 -4.12 0.84
C TYR A 19 -7.27 -3.03 0.03
N PHE A 20 -6.48 -3.40 -0.98
CA PHE A 20 -5.78 -2.44 -1.84
C PHE A 20 -6.74 -1.48 -2.55
N LEU A 21 -7.87 -1.97 -3.04
CA LEU A 21 -8.90 -1.15 -3.67
C LEU A 21 -9.65 -0.24 -2.69
N SER A 22 -9.67 -0.59 -1.40
CA SER A 22 -10.24 0.24 -0.35
C SER A 22 -9.33 1.40 0.07
N LEU A 23 -8.05 1.38 -0.32
CA LEU A 23 -7.09 2.45 -0.01
C LEU A 23 -7.29 3.66 -0.94
N PRO A 24 -6.94 4.88 -0.49
CA PRO A 24 -7.00 6.06 -1.33
C PRO A 24 -6.04 5.96 -2.52
N VAL A 25 -6.43 6.52 -3.68
CA VAL A 25 -5.64 6.54 -4.93
C VAL A 25 -4.16 6.91 -4.75
N PRO A 26 -3.78 7.97 -3.99
CA PRO A 26 -2.35 8.27 -3.80
C PRO A 26 -1.60 7.14 -3.09
N ALA A 27 -2.22 6.45 -2.12
CA ALA A 27 -1.61 5.28 -1.48
C ALA A 27 -1.50 4.10 -2.45
N GLN A 28 -2.49 3.91 -3.34
CA GLN A 28 -2.42 2.87 -4.38
C GLN A 28 -1.24 3.11 -5.33
N LEU A 29 -1.01 4.35 -5.75
CA LEU A 29 0.11 4.72 -6.63
C LEU A 29 1.47 4.47 -5.94
N GLU A 30 1.62 4.89 -4.68
CA GLU A 30 2.86 4.66 -3.93
C GLU A 30 3.14 3.17 -3.70
N LEU A 31 2.12 2.40 -3.32
CA LEU A 31 2.23 0.95 -3.16
C LEU A 31 2.56 0.25 -4.48
N HIS A 32 1.99 0.72 -5.59
CA HIS A 32 2.30 0.20 -6.91
C HIS A 32 3.75 0.51 -7.32
N GLY A 33 4.28 1.68 -6.96
CA GLY A 33 5.71 2.00 -7.11
C GLY A 33 6.63 1.06 -6.30
N GLN A 34 6.13 0.53 -5.19
CA GLN A 34 6.84 -0.44 -4.34
C GLN A 34 6.48 -1.90 -4.66
N ASN A 35 5.89 -2.19 -5.83
CA ASN A 35 5.40 -3.52 -6.21
C ASN A 35 6.42 -4.65 -5.98
N SER A 36 7.69 -4.42 -6.32
CA SER A 36 8.77 -5.42 -6.18
C SER A 36 9.20 -5.70 -4.75
N PHE A 37 8.74 -4.93 -3.76
CA PHE A 37 9.11 -5.09 -2.36
C PHE A 37 7.96 -5.58 -1.48
N ILE A 38 6.77 -5.80 -2.05
CA ILE A 38 5.60 -6.29 -1.32
C ILE A 38 5.35 -7.72 -1.74
N HIS A 39 5.73 -8.64 -0.86
CA HIS A 39 5.61 -10.07 -1.13
C HIS A 39 4.44 -10.72 -0.38
N SER A 40 3.82 -10.02 0.57
CA SER A 40 2.78 -10.62 1.44
C SER A 40 1.70 -9.62 1.82
N ALA A 41 0.52 -10.15 2.19
CA ALA A 41 -0.60 -9.34 2.66
C ALA A 41 -0.27 -8.54 3.93
N GLU A 42 0.53 -9.10 4.85
CA GLU A 42 1.00 -8.38 6.03
C GLU A 42 1.90 -7.19 5.67
N GLU A 43 2.71 -7.36 4.64
CA GLU A 43 3.66 -6.36 4.17
C GLU A 43 2.96 -5.22 3.43
N LEU A 44 1.92 -5.57 2.65
CA LEU A 44 0.98 -4.62 2.07
C LEU A 44 0.31 -3.77 3.16
N ARG A 45 -0.23 -4.40 4.21
CA ARG A 45 -0.89 -3.69 5.31
C ARG A 45 0.06 -2.77 6.07
N ARG A 46 1.25 -3.27 6.44
CA ARG A 46 2.26 -2.43 7.13
C ARG A 46 2.62 -1.19 6.32
N ARG A 47 2.83 -1.35 5.00
CA ARG A 47 3.16 -0.22 4.12
C ARG A 47 2.00 0.74 3.96
N ALA A 48 0.77 0.22 3.81
CA ALA A 48 -0.42 1.05 3.78
C ALA A 48 -0.56 1.88 5.08
N GLU A 49 -0.38 1.28 6.26
CA GLU A 49 -0.43 1.99 7.54
C GLU A 49 0.68 3.06 7.67
N LEU A 50 1.88 2.77 7.17
CA LEU A 50 2.98 3.75 7.14
C LEU A 50 2.65 4.93 6.22
N LEU A 51 2.08 4.67 5.05
CA LEU A 51 1.64 5.71 4.12
C LEU A 51 0.50 6.54 4.71
N GLU A 52 -0.48 5.91 5.36
CA GLU A 52 -1.56 6.61 6.05
C GLU A 52 -1.03 7.50 7.18
N ARG A 53 -0.07 7.01 7.97
CA ARG A 53 0.60 7.83 8.99
C ARG A 53 1.37 9.00 8.36
N HIS A 54 2.10 8.75 7.28
CA HIS A 54 2.84 9.79 6.57
C HIS A 54 1.91 10.86 5.99
N HIS A 55 0.85 10.45 5.30
CA HIS A 55 -0.18 11.36 4.77
C HIS A 55 -0.87 12.13 5.88
N ARG A 56 -1.21 11.47 6.99
CA ARG A 56 -1.78 12.12 8.17
C ARG A 56 -0.82 13.18 8.70
N GLN A 57 0.47 12.88 8.78
CA GLN A 57 1.49 13.81 9.25
C GLN A 57 1.68 14.99 8.29
N LEU A 58 1.68 14.78 6.97
CA LEU A 58 1.71 15.85 5.97
C LEU A 58 0.47 16.75 6.05
N ARG A 59 -0.69 16.16 6.29
CA ARG A 59 -1.97 16.88 6.38
C ARG A 59 -2.11 17.71 7.66
N ILE A 60 -1.45 17.28 8.75
CA ILE A 60 -1.36 18.05 10.00
C ILE A 60 -0.20 19.06 9.93
N GLY A 61 0.86 18.73 9.18
CA GLY A 61 2.10 19.46 9.12
C GLY A 61 2.13 20.63 8.14
N GLY A 62 1.20 20.72 7.17
CA GLY A 62 1.04 21.90 6.31
C GLY A 62 2.37 22.48 5.82
N TYR A 63 3.27 21.66 5.28
CA TYR A 63 4.45 22.19 4.59
C TYR A 63 4.06 22.42 3.12
N GLU A 64 3.43 23.57 2.91
CA GLU A 64 3.55 24.29 1.64
C GLU A 64 5.05 24.43 1.31
N LYS A 65 5.44 24.01 0.12
CA LYS A 65 6.72 24.41 -0.48
C LYS A 65 6.46 24.93 -1.87
#